data_AF-A0AAI9TWV3-F1
#
_entry.id   AF-A0AAI9TWV3-F1
#
_cell.length_a   1.000
_cell.length_b   1.000
_cell.length_c   1.000
_cell.angle_alpha   90.00
_cell.angle_beta   90.00
_cell.angle_gamma   90.00
#
_symmetry.space_group_name_H-M   'P 1'
#
loop_
_entity.id
_entity.type
_entity.pdbx_description
1 polymer ?
#
loop_
_entity_poly.entity_id
_entity_poly.type
_entity_poly.pdbx_seq_one_letter_code
_entity_poly.pdbx_strand_id
1 'polypeptide(L)'
;MYGLLRRIVNYFRQRGVHGEIRFDAIGSLTYYTASFFLNSTFKLMGTRFNYYLDEPRTLEQKVPGLKFKERIFGTPDLLIFGFLGWFVGFLGWVADLFGLTGRIGGGYGYEF
;
A
#
# COMPACT_ATOMS: atom_id res chain seq x y z
N MET A 1 -10.65 -3.07 -6.33
CA MET A 1 -10.32 -2.73 -4.92
C MET A 1 -11.37 -1.82 -4.28
N TYR A 2 -11.57 -0.58 -4.76
CA TYR A 2 -12.48 0.40 -4.14
C TYR A 2 -13.92 -0.10 -3.89
N GLY A 3 -14.53 -0.79 -4.86
CA GLY A 3 -15.89 -1.33 -4.70
C GLY A 3 -16.02 -2.38 -3.59
N LEU A 4 -14.96 -3.18 -3.37
CA LEU A 4 -14.91 -4.17 -2.30
C LEU A 4 -14.83 -3.46 -0.94
N LEU A 5 -13.88 -2.53 -0.79
CA LEU A 5 -13.72 -1.74 0.44
C LEU A 5 -14.99 -0.98 0.79
N ARG A 6 -15.64 -0.34 -0.19
CA ARG A 6 -16.91 0.36 0.03
C ARG A 6 -18.03 -0.57 0.50
N ARG A 7 -18.12 -1.80 -0.02
CA ARG A 7 -19.11 -2.78 0.45
C ARG A 7 -18.82 -3.23 1.88
N ILE A 8 -17.56 -3.49 2.21
CA ILE A 8 -17.14 -3.88 3.57
C ILE A 8 -17.48 -2.76 4.56
N VAL A 9 -17.00 -1.54 4.29
CA VAL A 9 -17.25 -0.37 5.16
C VAL A 9 -18.75 -0.13 5.34
N ASN A 10 -19.52 -0.12 4.25
CA ASN A 10 -20.96 0.08 4.33
C ASN A 10 -21.66 -1.01 5.16
N TYR A 11 -21.26 -2.27 5.01
CA TYR A 11 -21.86 -3.40 5.72
C TYR A 11 -21.73 -3.24 7.25
N PHE A 12 -20.57 -2.83 7.74
CA PHE A 12 -20.31 -2.67 9.17
C PHE A 12 -20.88 -1.36 9.72
N ARG A 13 -20.73 -0.25 8.99
CA ARG A 13 -21.30 1.05 9.41
C ARG A 13 -22.82 1.01 9.51
N GLN A 14 -23.51 0.33 8.59
CA GLN A 14 -24.97 0.14 8.67
C GLN A 14 -25.42 -0.61 9.91
N ARG A 15 -24.52 -1.37 10.56
CA ARG A 15 -24.77 -2.10 11.81
C ARG A 15 -24.29 -1.35 13.06
N GLY A 16 -23.81 -0.11 12.91
CA GLY A 16 -23.25 0.68 14.00
C GLY A 16 -21.92 0.16 14.53
N VAL A 17 -21.26 -0.75 13.80
CA VAL A 17 -19.98 -1.34 14.21
C VAL A 17 -18.85 -0.48 13.68
N HIS A 18 -17.98 -0.05 14.59
CA HIS A 18 -16.72 0.62 14.26
C HIS A 18 -15.64 -0.44 14.06
N GLY A 19 -14.79 -0.28 13.06
CA GLY A 19 -13.76 -1.25 12.72
C GLY A 19 -12.52 -0.63 12.09
N GLU A 20 -11.49 -1.47 11.96
CA GLU A 20 -10.25 -1.12 11.28
C GLU A 20 -10.00 -2.04 10.08
N ILE A 21 -9.53 -1.48 8.97
CA ILE A 21 -9.01 -2.22 7.83
C ILE A 21 -7.51 -1.96 7.76
N ARG A 22 -6.73 -3.04 7.84
CA ARG A 22 -5.28 -3.03 7.68
C ARG A 22 -4.91 -3.89 6.48
N PHE A 23 -4.12 -3.35 5.57
CA PHE A 23 -3.67 -4.09 4.39
C PHE A 23 -2.37 -3.52 3.83
N ASP A 24 -1.67 -4.37 3.11
CA ASP A 24 -0.46 -4.00 2.39
C ASP A 24 -0.83 -3.61 0.96
N ALA A 25 -0.23 -2.54 0.46
CA ALA A 25 -0.35 -2.16 -0.94
C ALA A 25 0.99 -1.75 -1.51
N ILE A 26 1.23 -2.18 -2.75
CA ILE A 26 2.39 -1.75 -3.52
C ILE A 26 2.15 -0.35 -4.07
N GLY A 27 3.21 0.45 -4.17
CA GLY A 27 3.16 1.73 -4.87
C GLY A 27 3.41 1.58 -6.37
N SER A 28 3.23 2.68 -7.11
CA SER A 28 3.35 2.73 -8.56
C SER A 28 4.72 2.27 -9.09
N LEU A 29 5.82 2.65 -8.44
CA LEU A 29 7.16 2.26 -8.87
C LEU A 29 7.33 0.74 -8.84
N THR A 30 6.94 0.11 -7.73
CA THR A 30 6.97 -1.35 -7.58
C THR A 30 6.02 -2.00 -8.58
N TYR A 31 4.81 -1.46 -8.75
CA TYR A 31 3.83 -1.96 -9.71
C TYR A 31 4.40 -1.99 -11.13
N TYR A 32 4.97 -0.88 -11.62
CA TYR A 32 5.50 -0.81 -12.98
C TYR A 32 6.74 -1.68 -13.16
N THR A 33 7.64 -1.68 -12.18
CA THR A 33 8.87 -2.51 -12.23
C THR A 33 8.50 -3.99 -12.27
N ALA A 34 7.62 -4.43 -11.38
CA ALA A 34 7.15 -5.81 -11.31
C ALA A 34 6.35 -6.20 -12.56
N SER A 35 5.49 -5.30 -13.07
CA SER A 35 4.70 -5.55 -14.28
C SER A 35 5.54 -5.55 -15.56
N PHE A 36 6.70 -4.90 -15.57
CA PHE A 36 7.59 -4.88 -16.74
C PHE A 36 8.58 -6.04 -16.69
N PHE A 37 9.33 -6.18 -15.60
CA PHE A 37 10.41 -7.17 -15.49
C PHE A 37 9.93 -8.56 -15.08
N LEU A 38 8.88 -8.66 -14.25
CA LEU A 38 8.39 -9.93 -13.70
C LEU A 38 7.06 -10.38 -14.32
N ASN A 39 6.63 -9.75 -15.42
CA ASN A 39 5.36 -10.06 -16.09
C ASN A 39 5.23 -11.55 -16.43
N SER A 40 6.27 -12.12 -17.03
CA SER A 40 6.29 -13.53 -17.43
C SER A 40 6.17 -14.45 -16.22
N THR A 41 6.87 -14.13 -15.13
CA THR A 41 6.80 -14.88 -13.87
C THR A 41 5.41 -14.82 -13.24
N PHE A 42 4.80 -13.63 -13.17
CA PHE A 42 3.43 -13.50 -12.66
C PHE A 42 2.41 -14.23 -13.53
N LYS A 43 2.54 -14.14 -14.86
CA LYS A 43 1.69 -14.90 -15.79
C LYS A 43 1.82 -16.41 -15.59
N LEU A 44 3.03 -16.92 -15.42
CA LEU A 44 3.28 -18.34 -15.13
C LEU A 44 2.65 -18.77 -13.81
N MET A 45 2.68 -17.91 -12.80
CA MET A 45 2.02 -18.13 -11.50
C MET A 45 0.50 -17.93 -11.54
N GLY A 46 -0.07 -17.48 -12.68
CA GLY A 46 -1.49 -17.13 -12.78
C GLY A 46 -1.89 -15.90 -11.95
N THR A 47 -0.93 -15.06 -11.56
CA THR A 47 -1.17 -13.86 -10.76
C THR A 47 -0.89 -12.59 -11.56
N ARG A 48 -1.43 -11.46 -11.10
CA ARG A 48 -1.10 -10.13 -11.61
C ARG A 48 -1.43 -9.07 -10.58
N PHE A 49 -0.62 -8.02 -10.52
CA PHE A 49 -1.03 -6.81 -9.81
C PHE A 49 -2.06 -6.05 -10.66
N ASN A 50 -3.15 -5.61 -10.04
CA ASN A 50 -4.21 -4.81 -10.69
C ASN A 50 -4.43 -3.46 -10.01
N TYR A 51 -3.65 -3.16 -8.99
CA TYR A 51 -3.85 -2.03 -8.11
C TYR A 51 -2.52 -1.63 -7.50
N TYR A 52 -2.34 -0.33 -7.35
CA TYR A 52 -1.26 0.29 -6.59
C TYR A 52 -1.83 1.46 -5.79
N LEU A 53 -1.13 1.86 -4.74
CA LEU A 53 -1.50 2.97 -3.87
C LEU A 53 -0.25 3.81 -3.58
N ASP A 54 -0.18 5.01 -4.18
CA ASP A 54 0.90 5.97 -3.90
C ASP A 54 0.54 6.86 -2.71
N GLU A 55 -0.69 7.36 -2.68
CA GLU A 55 -1.18 8.30 -1.67
C GLU A 55 -2.34 7.68 -0.88
N PRO A 56 -2.13 7.30 0.39
CA PRO A 56 -3.14 6.60 1.21
C PRO A 56 -4.43 7.39 1.40
N ARG A 57 -4.36 8.72 1.44
CA ARG A 57 -5.52 9.59 1.63
C ARG A 57 -6.49 9.59 0.45
N THR A 58 -6.05 9.19 -0.74
CA THR A 58 -6.93 9.09 -1.92
C THR A 58 -8.04 8.05 -1.72
N LEU A 59 -7.81 7.04 -0.88
CA LEU A 59 -8.82 6.03 -0.53
C LEU A 59 -10.00 6.61 0.26
N GLU A 60 -9.76 7.60 1.12
CA GLU A 60 -10.82 8.27 1.88
C GLU A 60 -11.82 8.96 0.93
N GLN A 61 -11.29 9.60 -0.12
CA GLN A 61 -12.11 10.30 -1.12
C GLN A 61 -12.95 9.32 -1.96
N LYS A 62 -12.46 8.08 -2.14
CA LYS A 62 -13.12 7.05 -2.97
C LYS A 62 -14.03 6.11 -2.16
N VAL A 63 -13.82 5.98 -0.85
CA VAL A 63 -14.55 5.08 0.03
C VAL A 63 -15.18 5.87 1.19
N PRO A 64 -16.45 6.31 1.05
CA PRO A 64 -17.12 7.12 2.07
C PRO A 64 -17.17 6.41 3.42
N GLY A 65 -16.71 7.08 4.47
CA GLY A 65 -16.66 6.55 5.83
C GLY A 65 -15.34 5.90 6.22
N LEU A 66 -14.44 5.67 5.25
CA LEU A 66 -13.09 5.21 5.53
C LEU A 66 -12.19 6.41 5.82
N LYS A 67 -11.47 6.39 6.94
CA LYS A 67 -10.47 7.41 7.31
C LYS A 67 -9.10 6.76 7.45
N PHE A 68 -8.08 7.41 6.90
CA PHE A 68 -6.70 6.98 7.08
C PHE A 68 -6.29 7.23 8.53
N LYS A 69 -5.84 6.16 9.17
CA LYS A 69 -5.37 6.21 10.55
C LYS A 69 -3.86 6.34 10.58
N GLU A 70 -3.16 5.42 9.94
CA GLU A 70 -1.70 5.35 10.02
C GLU A 70 -1.07 4.55 8.86
N ARG A 71 0.20 4.83 8.60
CA ARG A 71 1.08 3.95 7.81
C ARG A 71 1.78 3.04 8.81
N ILE A 72 1.48 1.74 8.75
CA ILE A 72 1.99 0.73 9.69
C ILE A 72 3.49 0.50 9.45
N PHE A 73 3.90 0.47 8.18
CA PHE A 73 5.31 0.42 7.78
C PHE A 73 5.46 0.93 6.34
N GLY A 74 6.62 1.50 5.99
CA GLY A 74 7.04 1.64 4.60
C GLY A 74 7.78 0.38 4.14
N THR A 75 7.66 0.00 2.86
CA THR A 75 8.48 -1.09 2.30
C THR A 75 10.00 -0.89 2.52
N PRO A 76 10.56 0.34 2.51
CA PRO A 76 11.97 0.56 2.85
C PRO A 76 12.33 0.11 4.27
N ASP A 77 11.42 0.26 5.25
CA ASP A 77 11.67 -0.09 6.64
C ASP A 77 11.90 -1.60 6.82
N LEU A 78 11.28 -2.42 5.96
CA LEU A 78 11.47 -3.87 5.94
C LEU A 78 12.84 -4.29 5.36
N LEU A 79 13.48 -3.44 4.56
CA LEU A 79 14.77 -3.72 3.91
C LEU A 79 15.98 -3.33 4.78
N ILE A 80 15.76 -2.72 5.95
CA ILE A 80 16.81 -2.29 6.87
C ILE A 80 17.44 -3.49 7.63
N PHE A 81 16.81 -4.67 7.60
CA PHE A 81 17.37 -5.88 8.24
C PHE A 81 18.45 -6.56 7.38
N GLY A 82 19.72 -6.18 7.60
CA GLY A 82 20.90 -6.85 7.02
C GLY A 82 22.12 -5.93 6.88
N PHE A 83 23.28 -6.49 6.46
CA PHE A 83 24.54 -5.73 6.27
C PHE A 83 24.43 -4.60 5.23
N LEU A 84 23.49 -4.69 4.28
CA LEU A 84 23.13 -3.64 3.31
C LEU A 84 22.05 -2.67 3.81
N GLY A 85 21.50 -2.89 5.01
CA GLY A 85 20.36 -2.17 5.55
C GLY A 85 20.60 -0.69 5.79
N TRP A 86 21.82 -0.29 6.16
CA TRP A 86 22.19 1.13 6.26
C TRP A 86 22.17 1.82 4.89
N PHE A 87 22.74 1.20 3.85
CA PHE A 87 22.78 1.80 2.51
C PHE A 87 21.37 1.90 1.90
N VAL A 88 20.55 0.86 2.08
CA VAL A 88 19.14 0.86 1.64
C VAL A 88 18.30 1.82 2.47
N GLY A 89 18.55 1.92 3.78
CA GLY A 89 17.89 2.90 4.65
C GLY A 89 18.26 4.35 4.29
N PHE A 90 19.51 4.61 3.93
CA PHE A 90 19.96 5.91 3.42
C PHE A 90 19.29 6.26 2.09
N LEU A 91 19.24 5.32 1.15
CA LEU A 91 18.53 5.51 -0.11
C LEU A 91 17.01 5.69 0.09
N GLY A 92 16.43 4.95 1.04
CA GLY A 92 15.04 5.10 1.46
C GLY A 92 14.76 6.49 2.04
N TRP A 93 15.62 6.99 2.91
CA TRP A 93 15.53 8.33 3.49
C TRP A 93 15.69 9.44 2.44
N VAL A 94 16.65 9.30 1.51
CA VAL A 94 16.79 10.22 0.37
C VAL A 94 15.56 10.15 -0.53
N ALA A 95 15.01 8.97 -0.79
CA ALA A 95 13.76 8.83 -1.54
C ALA A 95 12.57 9.46 -0.80
N ASP A 96 12.57 9.45 0.53
CA ASP A 96 11.55 10.07 1.38
C ASP A 96 11.56 11.60 1.26
N LEU A 97 12.76 12.21 1.17
CA LEU A 97 12.95 13.64 0.90
C LEU A 97 12.27 14.10 -0.41
N PHE A 98 12.13 13.19 -1.38
CA PHE A 98 11.44 13.45 -2.65
C PHE A 98 10.00 12.90 -2.69
N GLY A 99 9.48 12.37 -1.58
CA GLY A 99 8.14 11.76 -1.51
C GLY A 99 8.00 10.44 -2.30
N LEU A 100 9.11 9.80 -2.65
CA LEU A 100 9.15 8.62 -3.53
C LEU A 100 8.89 7.31 -2.78
N THR A 101 9.03 7.26 -1.45
CA THR A 101 8.80 6.05 -0.64
C THR A 101 7.36 5.56 -0.72
N GLY A 102 6.39 6.48 -0.76
CA GLY A 102 4.97 6.14 -0.98
C GLY A 102 4.73 5.41 -2.30
N ARG A 103 5.61 5.62 -3.30
CA ARG A 103 5.54 4.96 -4.61
C ARG A 103 6.16 3.56 -4.62
N ILE A 104 6.82 3.15 -3.54
CA ILE A 104 7.32 1.78 -3.37
C ILE A 104 6.23 0.90 -2.74
N GLY A 105 5.47 1.45 -1.78
CA GLY A 105 4.37 0.80 -1.09
C GLY A 105 4.56 0.75 0.42
N GLY A 106 3.68 0.02 1.09
CA GLY A 106 3.73 -0.18 2.53
C GLY A 106 2.46 -0.81 3.09
N GLY A 107 2.42 -0.90 4.42
CA GLY A 107 1.24 -1.30 5.18
C GLY A 107 0.43 -0.08 5.60
N TYR A 108 -0.88 -0.14 5.41
CA TYR A 108 -1.78 0.99 5.69
C TYR A 108 -2.94 0.56 6.59
N GLY A 109 -3.23 1.39 7.60
CA GLY A 109 -4.35 1.25 8.52
C GLY A 109 -5.41 2.32 8.29
N TYR A 110 -6.67 1.90 8.25
CA TYR A 110 -7.83 2.76 8.11
C TYR A 110 -8.90 2.40 9.14
N GLU A 111 -9.68 3.38 9.58
CA GLU A 111 -10.84 3.21 10.46
C GLU A 111 -12.15 3.55 9.74
N PHE A 112 -13.28 2.96 10.18
CA PHE A 112 -14.62 3.25 9.67
C PHE A 112 -15.73 2.93 10.68
#